data_AF-A0A0Q8I8T5-F1
#
_entry.id   AF-A0A0Q8I8T5-F1
#
_cell.length_a   1.000
_cell.length_b   1.000
_cell.length_c   1.000
_cell.angle_alpha   90.00
_cell.angle_beta   90.00
_cell.angle_gamma   90.00
#
_symmetry.space_group_name_H-M   'P 1'
#
loop_
_entity.id
_entity.type
_entity.pdbx_description
1 polymer ?
#
loop_
_entity_poly.entity_id
_entity_poly.type
_entity_poly.pdbx_seq_one_letter_code
_entity_poly.pdbx_strand_id
1 'polypeptide(L)'
;MTDTEPTQMRAEVAASWERSAAAGVDITQLEAPIALETPDLRGLRQAHPLARVFPLLDDVLGNEVRDCGAVMALADHEGTLLWVCGTPEKLRQAERIGFVEGSNWDERLAGTNAPGLALATGRDAFITRDEHFRSSVRSWSCAATPIHDPATSQVLGVLDVTGGDAIVVPQTMAMVRAAARLAEAELARLLPPPPAPERATGLRLVLELLGHNEALITIDNGQGKVSRLRLSRRHSEILALLAAYPAGLSGDELAVMLYEEDGGTSTLRAELNRLRGLLGDEILASRPYRLTAPVAGDWLAVEAQLAAGDLRSAMRGYGGPILPRSSAPGVVRLRDGLAASLRQGLLRSRMPELMSAWTRSGWGRDDYDMWLAQRAVVPPTSPMFALVEGQLARLDRDLA
;
A
#
# COMPACT_ATOMS: atom_id res chain seq x y z
N MET A 1 -9.43 3.15 -50.22
CA MET A 1 -10.20 2.28 -49.31
C MET A 1 -9.20 1.72 -48.34
N THR A 2 -8.90 2.46 -47.28
CA THR A 2 -7.94 2.05 -46.24
C THR A 2 -8.70 1.25 -45.20
N ASP A 3 -8.44 -0.05 -45.22
CA ASP A 3 -8.89 -1.03 -44.25
C ASP A 3 -8.40 -0.59 -42.86
N THR A 4 -9.34 -0.25 -41.97
CA THR A 4 -9.02 0.14 -40.60
C THR A 4 -9.20 -1.11 -39.76
N GLU A 5 -8.10 -1.76 -39.39
CA GLU A 5 -8.17 -2.87 -38.44
C GLU A 5 -8.92 -2.40 -37.17
N PRO A 6 -9.86 -3.19 -36.63
CA PRO A 6 -10.58 -2.81 -35.43
C PRO A 6 -9.57 -2.65 -34.30
N THR A 7 -9.42 -1.41 -33.82
CA THR A 7 -8.55 -1.10 -32.69
C THR A 7 -9.06 -1.89 -31.50
N GLN A 8 -8.29 -2.90 -31.07
CA GLN A 8 -8.68 -3.76 -29.98
C GLN A 8 -8.80 -2.92 -28.70
N MET A 9 -10.01 -2.86 -28.14
CA MET A 9 -10.30 -2.10 -26.92
C MET A 9 -9.40 -2.61 -25.79
N ARG A 10 -8.79 -1.68 -25.04
CA ARG A 10 -7.93 -2.02 -23.90
C ARG A 10 -8.71 -2.84 -22.88
N ALA A 11 -8.07 -3.84 -22.28
CA ALA A 11 -8.72 -4.77 -21.36
C ALA A 11 -9.43 -4.09 -20.18
N GLU A 12 -8.86 -3.00 -19.65
CA GLU A 12 -9.47 -2.22 -18.56
C GLU A 12 -10.75 -1.48 -18.99
N VAL A 13 -10.79 -0.98 -20.23
CA VAL A 13 -11.95 -0.31 -20.81
C VAL A 13 -13.03 -1.35 -21.09
N ALA A 14 -12.68 -2.48 -21.69
CA ALA A 14 -13.61 -3.58 -21.93
C ALA A 14 -14.25 -4.08 -20.62
N ALA A 15 -13.46 -4.26 -19.56
CA ALA A 15 -13.98 -4.64 -18.24
C ALA A 15 -14.89 -3.56 -17.63
N SER A 16 -14.60 -2.28 -17.85
CA SER A 16 -15.50 -1.18 -17.43
C SER A 16 -16.80 -1.17 -18.23
N TRP A 17 -16.75 -1.50 -19.53
CA TRP A 17 -17.95 -1.62 -20.38
C TRP A 17 -18.85 -2.75 -19.89
N GLU A 18 -18.26 -3.89 -19.53
CA GLU A 18 -19.01 -5.02 -18.94
C GLU A 18 -19.69 -4.61 -17.64
N ARG A 19 -18.99 -3.91 -16.73
CA ARG A 19 -19.58 -3.41 -15.47
C ARG A 19 -20.68 -2.38 -15.71
N SER A 20 -20.48 -1.47 -16.66
CA SER A 20 -21.47 -0.44 -17.05
C SER A 20 -22.74 -1.08 -17.62
N ALA A 21 -22.59 -2.05 -18.53
CA ALA A 21 -23.70 -2.78 -19.10
C ALA A 21 -24.45 -3.62 -18.05
N ALA A 22 -23.71 -4.28 -17.15
CA ALA A 22 -24.29 -5.04 -16.05
C ALA A 22 -25.08 -4.16 -15.06
N ALA A 23 -24.70 -2.89 -14.91
CA ALA A 23 -25.42 -1.90 -14.11
C ALA A 23 -26.67 -1.33 -14.81
N GLY A 24 -26.93 -1.71 -16.07
CA GLY A 24 -28.10 -1.28 -16.83
C GLY A 24 -27.96 0.08 -17.51
N VAL A 25 -26.72 0.58 -17.68
CA VAL A 25 -26.49 1.83 -18.41
C VAL A 25 -26.81 1.63 -19.89
N ASP A 26 -27.62 2.52 -20.46
CA ASP A 26 -27.95 2.54 -21.89
C ASP A 26 -26.94 3.40 -22.67
N ILE A 27 -26.41 2.86 -23.76
CA ILE A 27 -25.47 3.48 -24.70
C ILE A 27 -26.07 4.68 -25.47
N THR A 28 -27.39 4.68 -25.66
CA THR A 28 -28.13 5.68 -26.46
C THR A 28 -28.66 6.84 -25.62
N GLN A 29 -28.67 6.71 -24.29
CA GLN A 29 -29.16 7.76 -23.39
C GLN A 29 -28.20 8.96 -23.38
N LEU A 30 -28.77 10.16 -23.47
CA LEU A 30 -28.02 11.41 -23.66
C LEU A 30 -27.38 11.95 -22.37
N GLU A 31 -28.06 11.85 -21.23
CA GLU A 31 -27.70 12.54 -19.98
C GLU A 31 -27.18 11.59 -18.89
N ALA A 32 -26.05 11.93 -18.25
CA ALA A 32 -25.54 11.28 -17.03
C ALA A 32 -26.56 11.36 -15.87
N PRO A 33 -26.69 10.33 -14.99
CA PRO A 33 -27.74 10.32 -13.98
C PRO A 33 -27.49 11.30 -12.82
N ILE A 34 -28.61 11.79 -12.26
CA ILE A 34 -28.77 12.48 -10.97
C ILE A 34 -27.83 13.68 -10.80
N ALA A 35 -28.33 14.86 -11.17
CA ALA A 35 -27.78 16.12 -10.69
C ALA A 35 -28.38 16.44 -9.31
N LEU A 36 -27.53 16.65 -8.31
CA LEU A 36 -27.95 17.18 -7.01
C LEU A 36 -28.51 18.60 -7.17
N GLU A 37 -29.47 18.96 -6.33
CA GLU A 37 -29.93 20.35 -6.26
C GLU A 37 -28.80 21.26 -5.71
N THR A 38 -28.80 22.53 -6.11
CA THR A 38 -27.75 23.49 -5.74
C THR A 38 -27.52 23.63 -4.21
N PRO A 39 -28.55 23.62 -3.34
CA PRO A 39 -28.36 23.65 -1.90
C PRO A 39 -27.58 22.45 -1.35
N ASP A 40 -27.82 21.25 -1.88
CA ASP A 40 -27.17 20.02 -1.45
C ASP A 40 -25.71 19.98 -1.88
N LEU A 41 -25.42 20.42 -3.12
CA LEU A 41 -24.05 20.53 -3.63
C LEU A 41 -23.20 21.49 -2.80
N ARG A 42 -23.75 22.62 -2.35
CA ARG A 42 -23.02 23.57 -1.50
C ARG A 42 -22.62 22.93 -0.17
N GLY A 43 -23.54 22.20 0.46
CA GLY A 43 -23.26 21.47 1.71
C GLY A 43 -22.18 20.41 1.51
N LEU A 44 -22.30 19.64 0.43
CA LEU A 44 -21.33 18.61 0.06
C LEU A 44 -19.93 19.20 -0.14
N ARG A 45 -19.81 20.29 -0.92
CA ARG A 45 -18.55 21.01 -1.11
C ARG A 45 -17.94 21.47 0.21
N GLN A 46 -18.72 22.12 1.07
CA GLN A 46 -18.20 22.67 2.33
C GLN A 46 -17.68 21.59 3.27
N ALA A 47 -18.32 20.41 3.28
CA ALA A 47 -17.90 19.29 4.10
C ALA A 47 -16.72 18.50 3.50
N HIS A 48 -16.57 18.52 2.17
CA HIS A 48 -15.61 17.65 1.50
C HIS A 48 -14.15 18.13 1.66
N PRO A 49 -13.18 17.26 1.99
CA PRO A 49 -11.77 17.63 2.13
C PRO A 49 -11.18 18.33 0.91
N LEU A 50 -11.62 17.95 -0.30
CA LEU A 50 -11.17 18.53 -1.57
C LEU A 50 -11.44 20.04 -1.69
N ALA A 51 -12.39 20.60 -0.94
CA ALA A 51 -12.63 22.05 -0.96
C ALA A 51 -11.42 22.86 -0.50
N ARG A 52 -10.54 22.26 0.31
CA ARG A 52 -9.32 22.91 0.82
C ARG A 52 -8.25 23.06 -0.26
N VAL A 53 -8.27 22.19 -1.28
CA VAL A 53 -7.25 22.13 -2.33
C VAL A 53 -7.77 22.49 -3.71
N PHE A 54 -9.09 22.61 -3.89
CA PHE A 54 -9.68 23.06 -5.14
C PHE A 54 -9.10 24.41 -5.63
N PRO A 55 -8.95 25.47 -4.81
CA PRO A 55 -8.35 26.72 -5.28
C PRO A 55 -6.92 26.57 -5.80
N LEU A 56 -6.13 25.68 -5.19
CA LEU A 56 -4.77 25.35 -5.62
C LEU A 56 -4.77 24.62 -6.96
N LEU A 57 -5.69 23.66 -7.13
CA LEU A 57 -5.84 22.91 -8.38
C LEU A 57 -6.31 23.82 -9.53
N ASP A 58 -7.26 24.73 -9.28
CA ASP A 58 -7.70 25.70 -10.29
C ASP A 58 -6.61 26.72 -10.64
N ASP A 59 -5.74 27.09 -9.70
CA ASP A 59 -4.58 27.96 -9.98
C ASP A 59 -3.52 27.26 -10.85
N VAL A 60 -3.19 25.99 -10.52
CA VAL A 60 -2.07 25.24 -11.14
C VAL A 60 -2.44 24.61 -12.49
N LEU A 61 -3.71 24.26 -12.70
CA LEU A 61 -4.17 23.63 -13.95
C LEU A 61 -5.28 24.41 -14.64
N GLY A 62 -6.07 25.19 -13.91
CA GLY A 62 -7.28 25.78 -14.45
C GLY A 62 -7.01 26.76 -15.59
N ASN A 63 -5.92 27.54 -15.52
CA ASN A 63 -5.54 28.49 -16.56
C ASN A 63 -5.14 27.76 -17.85
N GLU A 64 -4.27 26.76 -17.76
CA GLU A 64 -3.79 25.96 -18.88
C GLU A 64 -4.96 25.17 -19.52
N VAL A 65 -5.85 24.62 -18.70
CA VAL A 65 -7.07 23.93 -19.17
C VAL A 65 -7.96 24.86 -19.97
N ARG A 66 -8.13 26.12 -19.54
CA ARG A 66 -8.93 27.13 -20.27
C ARG A 66 -8.26 27.50 -21.59
N ASP A 67 -6.95 27.69 -21.61
CA ASP A 67 -6.18 28.03 -22.81
C ASP A 67 -6.17 26.90 -23.85
N CYS A 68 -6.18 25.65 -23.40
CA CYS A 68 -6.29 24.47 -24.27
C CYS A 68 -7.73 24.17 -24.72
N GLY A 69 -8.72 24.96 -24.31
CA GLY A 69 -10.13 24.71 -24.64
C GLY A 69 -10.64 23.39 -24.05
N ALA A 70 -10.21 23.05 -22.85
CA ALA A 70 -10.63 21.88 -22.09
C ALA A 70 -11.48 22.27 -20.87
N VAL A 71 -11.95 21.25 -20.17
CA VAL A 71 -12.66 21.34 -18.90
C VAL A 71 -11.88 20.55 -17.86
N MET A 72 -11.75 21.09 -16.67
CA MET A 72 -11.24 20.39 -15.49
C MET A 72 -12.42 20.08 -14.58
N ALA A 73 -12.49 18.87 -14.06
CA ALA A 73 -13.46 18.51 -13.04
C ALA A 73 -12.79 17.87 -11.83
N LEU A 74 -13.41 18.07 -10.68
CA LEU A 74 -13.02 17.45 -9.43
C LEU A 74 -14.24 16.72 -8.87
N ALA A 75 -14.17 15.39 -8.82
CA ALA A 75 -15.23 14.52 -8.33
C ALA A 75 -14.90 13.98 -6.93
N ASP A 76 -15.91 13.67 -6.13
CA ASP A 76 -15.73 12.90 -4.89
C ASP A 76 -15.55 11.39 -5.15
N HIS A 77 -15.35 10.63 -4.08
CA HIS A 77 -15.17 9.18 -4.12
C HIS A 77 -16.39 8.39 -4.62
N GLU A 78 -17.58 8.99 -4.65
CA GLU A 78 -18.81 8.39 -5.19
C GLU A 78 -19.04 8.76 -6.65
N GLY A 79 -18.17 9.59 -7.25
CA GLY A 79 -18.27 10.05 -8.63
C GLY A 79 -19.07 11.35 -8.80
N THR A 80 -19.49 12.02 -7.74
CA THR A 80 -20.21 13.29 -7.83
C THR A 80 -19.26 14.42 -8.20
N LEU A 81 -19.53 15.13 -9.31
CA LEU A 81 -18.72 16.27 -9.74
C LEU A 81 -18.90 17.44 -8.78
N LEU A 82 -17.90 17.67 -7.93
CA LEU A 82 -17.94 18.75 -6.96
C LEU A 82 -17.60 20.08 -7.59
N TRP A 83 -16.66 20.17 -8.54
CA TRP A 83 -16.35 21.40 -9.27
C TRP A 83 -16.12 21.10 -10.74
N VAL A 84 -16.53 22.01 -11.61
CA VAL A 84 -16.28 21.94 -13.05
C VAL A 84 -15.82 23.32 -13.54
N CYS A 85 -14.67 23.36 -14.20
CA CYS A 85 -13.96 24.58 -14.53
C CYS A 85 -13.53 24.56 -16.00
N GLY A 86 -13.76 25.66 -16.72
CA GLY A 86 -13.42 25.77 -18.12
C GLY A 86 -13.87 27.10 -18.69
N THR A 87 -13.66 27.31 -19.99
CA THR A 87 -14.22 28.49 -20.66
C THR A 87 -15.74 28.38 -20.75
N PRO A 88 -16.50 29.50 -20.76
CA PRO A 88 -17.96 29.46 -20.86
C PRO A 88 -18.48 28.67 -22.09
N GLU A 89 -17.72 28.68 -23.18
CA GLU A 89 -18.04 27.89 -24.37
C GLU A 89 -17.94 26.38 -24.10
N LYS A 90 -16.85 25.95 -23.45
CA LYS A 90 -16.61 24.54 -23.15
C LYS A 90 -17.54 24.01 -22.06
N LEU A 91 -17.86 24.81 -21.06
CA LEU A 91 -18.87 24.47 -20.05
C LEU A 91 -20.25 24.24 -20.69
N ARG A 92 -20.70 25.11 -21.61
CA ARG A 92 -21.94 24.88 -22.37
C ARG A 92 -21.91 23.62 -23.24
N GLN A 93 -20.73 23.22 -23.72
CA GLN A 93 -20.58 21.98 -24.47
C GLN A 93 -20.67 20.76 -23.54
N ALA A 94 -20.06 20.83 -22.36
CA ALA A 94 -20.09 19.82 -21.32
C ALA A 94 -21.51 19.64 -20.71
N GLU A 95 -22.26 20.72 -20.55
CA GLU A 95 -23.66 20.70 -20.11
C GLU A 95 -24.55 19.82 -21.00
N ARG A 96 -24.31 19.77 -22.32
CA ARG A 96 -25.10 18.95 -23.26
C ARG A 96 -24.98 17.44 -23.04
N ILE A 97 -23.95 17.00 -22.32
CA ILE A 97 -23.73 15.59 -21.96
C ILE A 97 -23.99 15.35 -20.46
N GLY A 98 -24.50 16.35 -19.73
CA GLY A 98 -24.72 16.27 -18.29
C GLY A 98 -23.44 16.33 -17.46
N PHE A 99 -22.32 16.78 -18.03
CA PHE A 99 -21.05 16.95 -17.30
C PHE A 99 -21.05 18.31 -16.61
N VAL A 100 -21.78 18.38 -15.49
CA VAL A 100 -22.07 19.59 -14.72
C VAL A 100 -21.85 19.34 -13.24
N GLU A 101 -21.66 20.41 -12.50
CA GLU A 101 -21.49 20.30 -11.05
C GLU A 101 -22.73 19.67 -10.40
N GLY A 102 -22.51 18.69 -9.53
CA GLY A 102 -23.55 17.92 -8.85
C GLY A 102 -24.03 16.67 -9.59
N SER A 103 -23.62 16.42 -10.84
CA SER A 103 -23.94 15.15 -11.51
C SER A 103 -22.98 14.03 -11.13
N ASN A 104 -23.44 12.78 -11.19
CA ASN A 104 -22.64 11.62 -10.81
C ASN A 104 -22.09 10.88 -12.05
N TRP A 105 -20.77 10.75 -12.10
CA TRP A 105 -19.98 10.15 -13.17
C TRP A 105 -19.32 8.82 -12.78
N ASP A 106 -19.86 8.13 -11.78
CA ASP A 106 -19.55 6.71 -11.55
C ASP A 106 -19.90 5.88 -12.78
N GLU A 107 -19.05 4.92 -13.14
CA GLU A 107 -19.23 4.12 -14.36
C GLU A 107 -20.51 3.26 -14.33
N ARG A 108 -21.04 2.93 -13.15
CA ARG A 108 -22.31 2.20 -12.99
C ARG A 108 -23.53 3.08 -13.30
N LEU A 109 -23.35 4.40 -13.34
CA LEU A 109 -24.41 5.38 -13.58
C LEU A 109 -24.25 6.05 -14.96
N ALA A 110 -23.08 6.63 -15.22
CA ALA A 110 -22.81 7.36 -16.46
C ALA A 110 -22.25 6.47 -17.59
N GLY A 111 -21.92 5.20 -17.29
CA GLY A 111 -21.18 4.32 -18.17
C GLY A 111 -19.68 4.61 -18.16
N THR A 112 -18.87 3.78 -18.81
CA THR A 112 -17.41 3.96 -18.88
C THR A 112 -17.03 5.39 -19.30
N ASN A 113 -16.33 6.04 -18.39
CA ASN A 113 -15.78 7.40 -18.50
C ASN A 113 -14.50 7.47 -17.64
N ALA A 114 -13.67 8.48 -17.84
CA ALA A 114 -12.37 8.54 -17.15
C ALA A 114 -12.51 8.71 -15.62
N PRO A 115 -13.34 9.62 -15.07
CA PRO A 115 -13.61 9.68 -13.63
C PRO A 115 -14.02 8.33 -13.02
N GLY A 116 -15.02 7.67 -13.60
CA GLY A 116 -15.55 6.40 -13.13
C GLY A 116 -14.53 5.27 -13.20
N LEU A 117 -13.74 5.19 -14.28
CA LEU A 117 -12.68 4.18 -14.39
C LEU A 117 -11.55 4.41 -13.38
N ALA A 118 -11.17 5.67 -13.15
CA ALA A 118 -10.14 6.02 -12.18
C ALA A 118 -10.59 5.67 -10.75
N LEU A 119 -11.86 5.93 -10.40
CA LEU A 119 -12.46 5.52 -9.13
C LEU A 119 -12.49 3.99 -8.97
N ALA A 120 -12.95 3.27 -10.00
CA ALA A 120 -13.10 1.82 -9.95
C ALA A 120 -11.75 1.08 -9.84
N THR A 121 -10.69 1.63 -10.43
CA THR A 121 -9.37 0.99 -10.47
C THR A 121 -8.39 1.53 -9.42
N GLY A 122 -8.66 2.71 -8.85
CA GLY A 122 -7.70 3.44 -8.02
C GLY A 122 -6.42 3.82 -8.76
N ARG A 123 -6.48 3.95 -10.09
CA ARG A 123 -5.35 4.24 -10.98
C ARG A 123 -5.74 5.36 -11.95
N ASP A 124 -4.75 5.93 -12.62
CA ASP A 124 -5.06 6.92 -13.66
C ASP A 124 -5.71 6.24 -14.86
N ALA A 125 -6.63 6.99 -15.46
CA ALA A 125 -7.43 6.55 -16.57
C ALA A 125 -7.29 7.53 -17.73
N PHE A 126 -7.08 6.98 -18.91
CA PHE A 126 -7.42 7.67 -20.15
C PHE A 126 -8.69 7.03 -20.72
N ILE A 127 -9.57 7.83 -21.29
CA ILE A 127 -10.67 7.37 -22.13
C ILE A 127 -10.68 8.26 -23.38
N THR A 128 -10.65 7.63 -24.55
CA THR A 128 -10.66 8.32 -25.85
C THR A 128 -11.96 8.02 -26.58
N ARG A 129 -12.67 9.04 -27.05
CA ARG A 129 -13.78 8.92 -28.02
C ARG A 129 -14.68 7.69 -27.80
N ASP A 130 -14.57 6.69 -28.68
CA ASP A 130 -15.35 5.46 -28.71
C ASP A 130 -15.12 4.52 -27.53
N GLU A 131 -14.14 4.77 -26.68
CA GLU A 131 -13.97 4.10 -25.38
C GLU A 131 -14.97 4.60 -24.33
N HIS A 132 -15.61 5.76 -24.55
CA HIS A 132 -16.77 6.14 -23.75
C HIS A 132 -17.93 5.19 -24.04
N PHE A 133 -18.52 4.63 -22.98
CA PHE A 133 -19.64 3.70 -23.12
C PHE A 133 -20.82 4.38 -23.82
N ARG A 134 -21.18 5.59 -23.38
CA ARG A 134 -22.27 6.36 -23.98
C ARG A 134 -21.85 7.10 -25.24
N SER A 135 -22.70 6.99 -26.25
CA SER A 135 -22.51 7.64 -27.56
C SER A 135 -22.45 9.17 -27.46
N SER A 136 -23.21 9.79 -26.54
CA SER A 136 -23.25 11.24 -26.36
C SER A 136 -21.92 11.85 -25.92
N VAL A 137 -21.06 11.07 -25.25
CA VAL A 137 -19.79 11.53 -24.67
C VAL A 137 -18.61 11.32 -25.64
N ARG A 138 -18.78 10.57 -26.72
CA ARG A 138 -17.68 10.17 -27.64
C ARG A 138 -17.01 11.32 -28.40
N SER A 139 -17.55 12.53 -28.35
CA SER A 139 -16.86 13.72 -28.85
C SER A 139 -15.71 14.19 -27.93
N TRP A 140 -15.56 13.57 -26.76
CA TRP A 140 -14.60 13.94 -25.73
C TRP A 140 -13.56 12.85 -25.52
N SER A 141 -12.40 13.30 -25.06
CA SER A 141 -11.27 12.48 -24.65
C SER A 141 -10.76 13.03 -23.31
N CYS A 142 -10.53 12.15 -22.35
CA CYS A 142 -10.39 12.50 -20.94
C CYS A 142 -9.18 11.84 -20.30
N ALA A 143 -8.58 12.54 -19.33
CA ALA A 143 -7.46 12.09 -18.53
C ALA A 143 -7.79 12.33 -17.05
N ALA A 144 -7.93 11.26 -16.28
CA ALA A 144 -8.33 11.30 -14.89
C ALA A 144 -7.31 10.62 -13.98
N THR A 145 -7.09 11.16 -12.79
CA THR A 145 -6.23 10.55 -11.76
C THR A 145 -6.90 10.64 -10.38
N PRO A 146 -6.83 9.58 -9.56
CA PRO A 146 -7.34 9.62 -8.20
C PRO A 146 -6.49 10.52 -7.29
N ILE A 147 -7.17 11.23 -6.40
CA ILE A 147 -6.59 11.94 -5.26
C ILE A 147 -6.85 11.10 -4.02
N HIS A 148 -5.81 10.79 -3.26
CA HIS A 148 -5.90 9.97 -2.07
C HIS A 148 -5.92 10.80 -0.79
N ASP A 149 -6.56 10.25 0.23
CA ASP A 149 -6.48 10.75 1.59
C ASP A 149 -5.08 10.47 2.13
N PRO A 150 -4.30 11.50 2.50
CA PRO A 150 -2.96 11.29 3.06
C PRO A 150 -2.99 10.56 4.42
N ALA A 151 -4.11 10.57 5.14
CA ALA A 151 -4.26 9.85 6.41
C ALA A 151 -4.58 8.36 6.22
N THR A 152 -5.45 8.03 5.26
CA THR A 152 -6.01 6.67 5.11
C THR A 152 -5.55 5.94 3.85
N SER A 153 -4.89 6.63 2.91
CA SER A 153 -4.56 6.16 1.56
C SER A 153 -5.77 5.72 0.72
N GLN A 154 -7.00 5.98 1.17
CA GLN A 154 -8.22 5.74 0.39
C GLN A 154 -8.41 6.83 -0.66
N VAL A 155 -9.12 6.52 -1.74
CA VAL A 155 -9.45 7.53 -2.77
C VAL A 155 -10.47 8.51 -2.18
N LEU A 156 -10.10 9.80 -2.11
CA LEU A 156 -11.00 10.89 -1.72
C LEU A 156 -11.87 11.36 -2.88
N GLY A 157 -11.37 11.19 -4.11
CA GLY A 157 -12.01 11.67 -5.31
C GLY A 157 -11.07 11.61 -6.50
N VAL A 158 -11.46 12.24 -7.60
CA VAL A 158 -10.73 12.20 -8.86
C VAL A 158 -10.61 13.58 -9.46
N LEU A 159 -9.40 13.91 -9.93
CA LEU A 159 -9.14 15.04 -10.78
C LEU A 159 -9.18 14.58 -12.24
N ASP A 160 -10.04 15.21 -13.03
CA ASP A 160 -10.24 14.91 -14.44
C ASP A 160 -10.00 16.14 -15.31
N VAL A 161 -9.37 15.92 -16.46
CA VAL A 161 -9.29 16.90 -17.54
C VAL A 161 -9.92 16.29 -18.79
N THR A 162 -10.96 16.96 -19.28
CA THR A 162 -11.79 16.52 -20.39
C THR A 162 -11.71 17.53 -21.54
N GLY A 163 -11.40 17.06 -22.74
CA GLY A 163 -11.26 17.93 -23.92
C GLY A 163 -11.28 17.14 -25.23
N GLY A 164 -10.55 17.64 -26.24
CA GLY A 164 -10.30 16.91 -27.49
C GLY A 164 -9.14 15.92 -27.37
N ASP A 165 -8.78 15.25 -28.46
CA ASP A 165 -7.74 14.20 -28.46
C ASP A 165 -6.37 14.65 -27.98
N ALA A 166 -6.06 15.95 -28.07
CA ALA A 166 -4.82 16.52 -27.57
C ALA A 166 -4.67 16.36 -26.04
N ILE A 167 -5.75 16.07 -25.31
CA ILE A 167 -5.72 15.80 -23.88
C ILE A 167 -5.17 14.40 -23.57
N VAL A 168 -5.35 13.42 -24.45
CA VAL A 168 -4.95 12.03 -24.20
C VAL A 168 -3.53 11.79 -24.69
N VAL A 169 -2.61 12.51 -24.07
CA VAL A 169 -1.16 12.39 -24.29
C VAL A 169 -0.43 12.22 -22.96
N PRO A 170 0.73 11.53 -22.92
CA PRO A 170 1.45 11.27 -21.68
C PRO A 170 1.79 12.52 -20.87
N GLN A 171 2.03 13.64 -21.54
CA GLN A 171 2.37 14.93 -20.91
C GLN A 171 1.21 15.47 -20.08
N THR A 172 -0.02 15.45 -20.62
CA THR A 172 -1.22 15.87 -19.89
C THR A 172 -1.43 15.03 -18.65
N MET A 173 -1.30 13.71 -18.75
CA MET A 173 -1.43 12.83 -17.58
C MET A 173 -0.32 13.07 -16.55
N ALA A 174 0.91 13.36 -16.97
CA ALA A 174 1.97 13.74 -16.05
C ALA A 174 1.62 15.03 -15.28
N MET A 175 1.05 16.03 -15.94
CA MET A 175 0.59 17.28 -15.32
C MET A 175 -0.58 17.05 -14.36
N VAL A 176 -1.61 16.32 -14.79
CA VAL A 176 -2.80 15.99 -13.98
C VAL A 176 -2.40 15.22 -12.72
N ARG A 177 -1.52 14.22 -12.87
CA ARG A 177 -0.96 13.46 -11.75
C ARG A 177 -0.12 14.34 -10.83
N ALA A 178 0.71 15.23 -11.36
CA ALA A 178 1.52 16.13 -10.55
C ALA A 178 0.64 17.07 -9.71
N ALA A 179 -0.44 17.61 -10.29
CA ALA A 179 -1.41 18.43 -9.58
C ALA A 179 -2.15 17.64 -8.49
N ALA A 180 -2.57 16.41 -8.77
CA ALA A 180 -3.17 15.54 -7.76
C ALA A 180 -2.20 15.26 -6.60
N ARG A 181 -0.93 14.97 -6.88
CA ARG A 181 0.11 14.80 -5.84
C ARG A 181 0.35 16.08 -5.04
N LEU A 182 0.30 17.24 -5.68
CA LEU A 182 0.40 18.52 -5.00
C LEU A 182 -0.80 18.75 -4.05
N ALA A 183 -2.02 18.42 -4.50
CA ALA A 183 -3.21 18.45 -3.65
C ALA A 183 -3.10 17.48 -2.48
N GLU A 184 -2.65 16.24 -2.69
CA GLU A 184 -2.39 15.27 -1.60
C GLU A 184 -1.37 15.80 -0.58
N ALA A 185 -0.29 16.43 -1.06
CA ALA A 185 0.73 17.02 -0.20
C ALA A 185 0.19 18.21 0.62
N GLU A 186 -0.66 19.05 0.02
CA GLU A 186 -1.30 20.16 0.72
C GLU A 186 -2.33 19.66 1.75
N LEU A 187 -3.14 18.64 1.40
CA LEU A 187 -4.01 17.97 2.36
C LEU A 187 -3.21 17.38 3.53
N ALA A 188 -2.07 16.75 3.26
CA ALA A 188 -1.20 16.19 4.28
C ALA A 188 -0.64 17.27 5.22
N ARG A 189 -0.34 18.46 4.68
CA ARG A 189 0.11 19.62 5.46
C ARG A 189 -0.99 20.19 6.38
N LEU A 190 -2.25 20.07 5.94
CA LEU A 190 -3.42 20.55 6.69
C LEU A 190 -3.91 19.55 7.74
N LEU A 191 -3.53 18.27 7.63
CA LEU A 191 -3.71 17.33 8.72
C LEU A 191 -2.96 17.82 9.95
N PRO A 192 -3.51 17.64 11.17
CA PRO A 192 -2.69 17.78 12.36
C PRO A 192 -1.47 16.88 12.16
N PRO A 193 -0.25 17.34 12.50
CA PRO A 193 0.91 16.48 12.42
C PRO A 193 0.54 15.18 13.14
N PRO A 194 0.86 13.99 12.57
CA PRO A 194 0.70 12.76 13.33
C PRO A 194 1.28 13.03 14.71
N PRO A 195 0.62 12.63 15.82
CA PRO A 195 1.11 12.94 17.15
C PRO A 195 2.60 12.66 17.09
N ALA A 196 3.42 13.72 17.21
CA ALA A 196 4.85 13.56 17.09
C ALA A 196 5.13 12.38 18.02
N PRO A 197 5.68 11.26 17.52
CA PRO A 197 5.83 10.06 18.35
C PRO A 197 6.40 10.62 19.61
N GLU A 198 5.65 10.54 20.72
CA GLU A 198 5.98 11.25 21.95
C GLU A 198 7.48 11.09 22.03
N ARG A 199 8.24 12.20 21.97
CA ARG A 199 9.67 12.10 22.17
C ARG A 199 9.72 11.60 23.59
N ALA A 200 9.73 10.29 23.74
CA ALA A 200 9.92 9.60 24.98
C ALA A 200 11.30 10.09 25.34
N THR A 201 11.33 11.10 26.20
CA THR A 201 12.54 11.54 26.84
C THR A 201 12.97 10.32 27.64
N GLY A 202 13.82 9.49 27.02
CA GLY A 202 14.00 8.12 27.45
C GLY A 202 14.81 7.32 26.45
N LEU A 203 15.54 6.36 27.00
CA LEU A 203 16.37 5.41 26.28
C LEU A 203 15.49 4.52 25.39
N ARG A 204 15.80 4.39 24.11
CA ARG A 204 15.08 3.53 23.15
C ARG A 204 16.02 2.58 22.44
N LEU A 205 15.53 1.36 22.25
CA LEU A 205 16.22 0.31 21.51
C LEU A 205 15.47 0.03 20.20
N VAL A 206 16.20 -0.02 19.09
CA VAL A 206 15.71 -0.58 17.82
C VAL A 206 16.56 -1.78 17.47
N LEU A 207 15.91 -2.91 17.22
CA LEU A 207 16.55 -4.20 16.95
C LEU A 207 16.21 -4.63 15.52
N GLU A 208 17.23 -4.93 14.72
CA GLU A 208 17.09 -5.47 13.36
C GLU A 208 17.60 -6.92 13.37
N LEU A 209 16.68 -7.88 13.22
CA LEU A 209 16.96 -9.33 13.30
C LEU A 209 16.58 -10.09 12.03
N LEU A 210 15.65 -9.59 11.23
CA LEU A 210 15.12 -10.31 10.06
C LEU A 210 16.19 -10.39 8.96
N GLY A 211 16.56 -11.60 8.57
CA GLY A 211 17.58 -11.83 7.54
C GLY A 211 19.02 -11.57 7.99
N HIS A 212 19.25 -11.20 9.25
CA HIS A 212 20.58 -10.93 9.80
C HIS A 212 21.06 -12.10 10.68
N ASN A 213 22.31 -12.55 10.50
CA ASN A 213 22.87 -13.61 11.37
C ASN A 213 23.21 -13.13 12.79
N GLU A 214 23.31 -11.83 12.98
CA GLU A 214 23.67 -11.13 14.21
C GLU A 214 22.82 -9.87 14.28
N ALA A 215 22.32 -9.53 15.48
CA ALA A 215 21.49 -8.37 15.70
C ALA A 215 22.27 -7.09 15.42
N LEU A 216 21.68 -6.20 14.62
CA LEU A 216 22.05 -4.79 14.60
C LEU A 216 21.15 -4.07 15.58
N ILE A 217 21.77 -3.32 16.49
CA ILE A 217 21.04 -2.57 17.49
C ILE A 217 21.32 -1.08 17.31
N THR A 218 20.28 -0.29 17.39
CA THR A 218 20.38 1.17 17.49
C THR A 218 19.87 1.56 18.88
N ILE A 219 20.73 2.22 19.64
CA ILE A 219 20.43 2.76 20.97
C ILE A 219 20.32 4.28 20.83
N ASP A 220 19.14 4.83 21.09
CA ASP A 220 18.92 6.26 21.23
C ASP A 220 18.82 6.57 22.72
N ASN A 221 19.73 7.40 23.23
CA ASN A 221 19.74 7.77 24.64
C ASN A 221 18.76 8.90 25.00
N GLY A 222 17.95 9.36 24.04
CA GLY A 222 16.99 10.45 24.24
C GLY A 222 17.64 11.84 24.38
N GLN A 223 18.97 11.93 24.31
CA GLN A 223 19.76 13.17 24.38
C GLN A 223 20.39 13.52 23.02
N GLY A 224 19.92 12.88 21.93
CA GLY A 224 20.42 13.09 20.57
C GLY A 224 21.67 12.28 20.22
N LYS A 225 22.19 11.44 21.12
CA LYS A 225 23.27 10.50 20.82
C LYS A 225 22.69 9.15 20.44
N VAL A 226 22.85 8.79 19.17
CA VAL A 226 22.47 7.49 18.63
C VAL A 226 23.72 6.63 18.45
N SER A 227 23.72 5.45 19.08
CA SER A 227 24.82 4.47 18.95
C SER A 227 24.33 3.24 18.22
N ARG A 228 25.09 2.78 17.23
CA ARG A 228 24.81 1.54 16.50
C ARG A 228 25.84 0.49 16.85
N LEU A 229 25.39 -0.70 17.22
CA LEU A 229 26.26 -1.81 17.60
C LEU A 229 25.83 -3.06 16.85
N ARG A 230 26.81 -3.86 16.44
CA ARG A 230 26.58 -5.21 15.97
C ARG A 230 26.92 -6.17 17.10
N LEU A 231 25.96 -6.99 17.49
CA LEU A 231 26.14 -7.90 18.61
C LEU A 231 26.76 -9.22 18.18
N SER A 232 27.39 -9.92 19.13
CA SER A 232 27.74 -11.32 18.93
C SER A 232 26.47 -12.16 18.75
N ARG A 233 26.60 -13.34 18.15
CA ARG A 233 25.48 -14.29 18.03
C ARG A 233 24.76 -14.53 19.36
N ARG A 234 25.50 -14.81 20.45
CA ARG A 234 24.90 -15.11 21.76
C ARG A 234 24.18 -13.90 22.38
N HIS A 235 24.75 -12.71 22.26
CA HIS A 235 24.10 -11.48 22.70
C HIS A 235 22.86 -11.14 21.86
N SER A 236 22.89 -11.44 20.55
CA SER A 236 21.74 -11.29 19.66
C SER A 236 20.59 -12.19 20.09
N GLU A 237 20.88 -13.45 20.41
CA GLU A 237 19.90 -14.43 20.89
C GLU A 237 19.29 -14.01 22.24
N ILE A 238 20.13 -13.56 23.19
CA ILE A 238 19.68 -13.03 24.47
C ILE A 238 18.73 -11.84 24.28
N LEU A 239 19.10 -10.86 23.45
CA LEU A 239 18.26 -9.68 23.21
C LEU A 239 16.96 -10.01 22.49
N ALA A 240 16.99 -10.91 21.49
CA ALA A 240 15.78 -11.34 20.80
C ALA A 240 14.76 -11.92 21.78
N LEU A 241 15.22 -12.79 22.69
CA LEU A 241 14.36 -13.37 23.72
C LEU A 241 13.86 -12.31 24.70
N LEU A 242 14.74 -11.47 25.26
CA LEU A 242 14.30 -10.45 26.23
C LEU A 242 13.35 -9.41 25.61
N ALA A 243 13.47 -9.12 24.31
CA ALA A 243 12.54 -8.26 23.59
C ALA A 243 11.18 -8.94 23.36
N ALA A 244 11.16 -10.25 23.08
CA ALA A 244 9.92 -11.01 22.92
C ALA A 244 9.17 -11.26 24.26
N TYR A 245 9.88 -11.21 25.39
CA TYR A 245 9.33 -11.42 26.73
C TYR A 245 9.52 -10.16 27.61
N PRO A 246 8.74 -9.08 27.39
CA PRO A 246 8.94 -7.79 28.08
C PRO A 246 8.70 -7.84 29.59
N ALA A 247 7.91 -8.80 30.08
CA ALA A 247 7.75 -9.05 31.52
C ALA A 247 9.06 -9.55 32.19
N GLY A 248 9.99 -10.07 31.38
CA GLY A 248 11.26 -10.61 31.80
C GLY A 248 11.26 -12.13 31.96
N LEU A 249 12.48 -12.65 32.05
CA LEU A 249 12.78 -14.08 32.19
C LEU A 249 13.69 -14.30 33.38
N SER A 250 13.44 -15.35 34.15
CA SER A 250 14.39 -15.86 35.12
C SER A 250 15.66 -16.36 34.43
N GLY A 251 16.74 -16.52 35.20
CA GLY A 251 17.99 -17.07 34.66
C GLY A 251 17.81 -18.47 34.09
N ASP A 252 16.96 -19.29 34.71
CA ASP A 252 16.73 -20.67 34.30
C ASP A 252 15.85 -20.74 33.03
N GLU A 253 14.78 -19.94 32.95
CA GLU A 253 13.97 -19.83 31.73
C GLU A 253 14.80 -19.36 30.55
N LEU A 254 15.63 -18.31 30.75
CA LEU A 254 16.49 -17.79 29.70
C LEU A 254 17.55 -18.82 29.29
N ALA A 255 18.09 -19.60 30.23
CA ALA A 255 19.04 -20.68 29.93
C ALA A 255 18.38 -21.77 29.05
N VAL A 256 17.20 -22.25 29.42
CA VAL A 256 16.44 -23.25 28.64
C VAL A 256 16.13 -22.76 27.22
N MET A 257 15.93 -21.46 27.04
CA MET A 257 15.69 -20.90 25.71
C MET A 257 16.95 -20.69 24.87
N LEU A 258 18.14 -20.70 25.48
CA LEU A 258 19.40 -20.42 24.81
C LEU A 258 20.26 -21.67 24.55
N TYR A 259 20.12 -22.71 25.38
CA TYR A 259 20.96 -23.90 25.35
C TYR A 259 20.10 -25.15 25.18
N GLU A 260 20.54 -26.09 24.35
CA GLU A 260 19.86 -27.37 24.13
C GLU A 260 20.13 -28.40 25.25
N GLU A 261 21.25 -28.27 25.97
CA GLU A 261 21.67 -29.18 27.06
C GLU A 261 21.88 -28.44 28.41
N ASP A 262 21.65 -29.16 29.51
CA ASP A 262 21.81 -28.66 30.89
C ASP A 262 23.30 -28.38 31.22
N GLY A 263 23.74 -27.14 30.99
CA GLY A 263 25.10 -26.71 31.36
C GLY A 263 25.42 -25.21 31.19
N GLY A 264 24.45 -24.40 30.74
CA GLY A 264 24.67 -23.02 30.32
C GLY A 264 24.57 -21.94 31.40
N THR A 265 24.24 -22.26 32.66
CA THR A 265 23.88 -21.22 33.64
C THR A 265 25.06 -20.34 34.08
N SER A 266 26.27 -20.91 34.17
CA SER A 266 27.49 -20.15 34.50
C SER A 266 27.95 -19.27 33.34
N THR A 267 27.83 -19.75 32.10
CA THR A 267 28.15 -19.00 30.89
C THR A 267 27.13 -17.90 30.62
N LEU A 268 25.84 -18.14 30.92
CA LEU A 268 24.78 -17.15 30.80
C LEU A 268 25.04 -15.89 31.63
N ARG A 269 25.46 -16.05 32.90
CA ARG A 269 25.77 -14.89 33.76
C ARG A 269 26.92 -14.06 33.20
N ALA A 270 27.94 -14.71 32.64
CA ALA A 270 29.07 -14.02 32.02
C ALA A 270 28.64 -13.24 30.76
N GLU A 271 27.83 -13.85 29.89
CA GLU A 271 27.29 -13.20 28.69
C GLU A 271 26.36 -12.04 29.05
N LEU A 272 25.49 -12.18 30.06
CA LEU A 272 24.63 -11.08 30.54
C LEU A 272 25.44 -9.92 31.12
N ASN A 273 26.53 -10.20 31.82
CA ASN A 273 27.41 -9.16 32.34
C ASN A 273 28.16 -8.42 31.21
N ARG A 274 28.64 -9.16 30.19
CA ARG A 274 29.24 -8.56 28.99
C ARG A 274 28.23 -7.72 28.22
N LEU A 275 27.01 -8.23 28.06
CA LEU A 275 25.93 -7.52 27.39
C LEU A 275 25.55 -6.22 28.12
N ARG A 276 25.52 -6.23 29.46
CA ARG A 276 25.36 -5.01 30.27
C ARG A 276 26.46 -3.99 29.99
N GLY A 277 27.71 -4.42 29.95
CA GLY A 277 28.82 -3.54 29.60
C GLY A 277 28.70 -2.89 28.21
N LEU A 278 28.04 -3.57 27.25
CA LEU A 278 27.80 -3.05 25.90
C LEU A 278 26.60 -2.09 25.83
N LEU A 279 25.53 -2.38 26.57
CA LEU A 279 24.26 -1.66 26.49
C LEU A 279 24.16 -0.50 27.49
N GLY A 280 24.87 -0.61 28.61
CA GLY A 280 24.67 0.21 29.80
C GLY A 280 23.85 -0.52 30.86
N ASP A 281 24.19 -0.30 32.14
CA ASP A 281 23.58 -1.00 33.28
C ASP A 281 22.08 -0.71 33.42
N GLU A 282 21.66 0.47 32.96
CA GLU A 282 20.27 0.92 32.99
C GLU A 282 19.35 0.15 32.02
N ILE A 283 19.88 -0.47 30.96
CA ILE A 283 19.09 -1.17 29.92
C ILE A 283 18.67 -2.57 30.35
N LEU A 284 19.56 -3.30 31.04
CA LEU A 284 19.37 -4.73 31.32
C LEU A 284 19.20 -4.95 32.83
N ALA A 285 17.94 -4.92 33.27
CA ALA A 285 17.58 -5.27 34.64
C ALA A 285 17.83 -6.76 34.94
N SER A 286 17.94 -7.11 36.22
CA SER A 286 17.98 -8.51 36.70
C SER A 286 16.88 -8.74 37.72
N ARG A 287 16.47 -10.02 37.85
CA ARG A 287 15.42 -10.51 38.77
C ARG A 287 14.02 -9.93 38.48
N PRO A 288 13.36 -10.32 37.36
CA PRO A 288 13.86 -11.13 36.26
C PRO A 288 14.75 -10.32 35.29
N TYR A 289 15.49 -11.01 34.43
CA TYR A 289 16.21 -10.36 33.33
C TYR A 289 15.21 -9.78 32.34
N ARG A 290 15.29 -8.48 32.07
CA ARG A 290 14.41 -7.78 31.12
C ARG A 290 15.05 -6.51 30.60
N LEU A 291 14.57 -6.05 29.45
CA LEU A 291 14.89 -4.74 28.91
C LEU A 291 13.99 -3.70 29.57
N THR A 292 14.59 -2.64 30.09
CA THR A 292 13.90 -1.54 30.79
C THR A 292 13.51 -0.40 29.85
N ALA A 293 14.22 -0.29 28.72
CA ALA A 293 13.96 0.66 27.67
C ALA A 293 12.91 0.12 26.68
N PRO A 294 12.00 0.96 26.15
CA PRO A 294 11.13 0.59 25.04
C PRO A 294 11.92 0.02 23.86
N VAL A 295 11.46 -1.13 23.37
CA VAL A 295 12.06 -1.86 22.27
C VAL A 295 11.15 -1.78 21.05
N ALA A 296 11.71 -1.36 19.91
CA ALA A 296 11.15 -1.63 18.60
C ALA A 296 11.99 -2.73 17.93
N GLY A 297 11.33 -3.63 17.20
CA GLY A 297 11.98 -4.70 16.45
C GLY A 297 11.34 -4.83 15.08
N ASP A 298 12.14 -5.12 14.06
CA ASP A 298 11.64 -5.38 12.70
C ASP A 298 10.66 -6.58 12.69
N TRP A 299 10.98 -7.67 13.41
CA TRP A 299 10.08 -8.82 13.57
C TRP A 299 8.82 -8.50 14.39
N LEU A 300 8.93 -7.68 15.44
CA LEU A 300 7.78 -7.25 16.24
C LEU A 300 6.81 -6.40 15.39
N ALA A 301 7.34 -5.58 14.48
CA ALA A 301 6.52 -4.81 13.54
C ALA A 301 5.77 -5.73 12.57
N VAL A 302 6.43 -6.78 12.05
CA VAL A 302 5.77 -7.80 11.21
C VAL A 302 4.68 -8.54 11.99
N GLU A 303 4.93 -8.94 13.24
CA GLU A 303 3.91 -9.56 14.09
C GLU A 303 2.68 -8.66 14.31
N ALA A 304 2.91 -7.38 14.60
CA ALA A 304 1.82 -6.41 14.77
C ALA A 304 1.00 -6.22 13.49
N GLN A 305 1.65 -6.17 12.33
CA GLN A 305 0.98 -6.07 11.03
C GLN A 305 0.15 -7.32 10.72
N LEU A 306 0.68 -8.51 11.00
CA LEU A 306 -0.05 -9.77 10.87
C LEU A 306 -1.28 -9.80 11.79
N ALA A 307 -1.13 -9.37 13.04
CA ALA A 307 -2.23 -9.29 14.00
C ALA A 307 -3.32 -8.30 13.55
N ALA A 308 -2.94 -7.20 12.89
CA ALA A 308 -3.85 -6.22 12.32
C ALA A 308 -4.49 -6.66 10.99
N GLY A 309 -4.09 -7.81 10.43
CA GLY A 309 -4.54 -8.29 9.11
C GLY A 309 -3.90 -7.56 7.92
N ASP A 310 -2.91 -6.68 8.15
CA ASP A 310 -2.17 -5.98 7.10
C ASP A 310 -1.05 -6.87 6.53
N LEU A 311 -1.47 -7.84 5.73
CA LEU A 311 -0.58 -8.81 5.12
C LEU A 311 0.40 -8.18 4.11
N ARG A 312 0.00 -7.08 3.45
CA ARG A 312 0.85 -6.36 2.47
C ARG A 312 2.04 -5.72 3.18
N SER A 313 1.80 -5.02 4.30
CA SER A 313 2.88 -4.43 5.08
C SER A 313 3.74 -5.49 5.76
N ALA A 314 3.12 -6.56 6.30
CA ALA A 314 3.84 -7.69 6.89
C ALA A 314 4.83 -8.33 5.89
N MET A 315 4.37 -8.63 4.67
CA MET A 315 5.23 -9.20 3.62
C MET A 315 6.34 -8.24 3.19
N ARG A 316 6.05 -6.93 3.11
CA ARG A 316 7.05 -5.91 2.76
C ARG A 316 8.13 -5.76 3.84
N GLY A 317 7.75 -5.86 5.11
CA GLY A 317 8.65 -5.78 6.26
C GLY A 317 9.46 -7.06 6.51
N TYR A 318 9.01 -8.20 6.00
CA TYR A 318 9.68 -9.48 6.20
C TYR A 318 10.93 -9.64 5.34
N GLY A 319 12.08 -9.15 5.84
CA GLY A 319 13.39 -9.25 5.18
C GLY A 319 14.01 -10.66 5.20
N GLY A 320 13.44 -11.59 5.97
CA GLY A 320 13.90 -12.96 6.12
C GLY A 320 13.69 -13.50 7.54
N PRO A 321 14.12 -14.74 7.83
CA PRO A 321 13.94 -15.35 9.14
C PRO A 321 14.68 -14.58 10.23
N ILE A 322 14.14 -14.58 11.44
CA ILE A 322 14.79 -14.03 12.63
C ILE A 322 16.08 -14.82 12.88
N LEU A 323 17.25 -14.15 12.88
CA LEU A 323 18.54 -14.77 13.19
C LEU A 323 18.74 -16.15 12.49
N PRO A 324 18.86 -16.21 11.15
CA PRO A 324 18.74 -17.46 10.39
C PRO A 324 19.73 -18.57 10.79
N ARG A 325 20.90 -18.20 11.33
CA ARG A 325 21.96 -19.14 11.77
C ARG A 325 21.93 -19.46 13.28
N SER A 326 20.95 -18.95 14.02
CA SER A 326 20.78 -19.31 15.43
C SER A 326 20.14 -20.69 15.57
N SER A 327 20.69 -21.49 16.48
CA SER A 327 20.14 -22.77 16.95
C SER A 327 19.57 -22.67 18.37
N ALA A 328 19.54 -21.48 18.99
CA ALA A 328 18.99 -21.31 20.32
C ALA A 328 17.50 -21.68 20.33
N PRO A 329 17.03 -22.62 21.16
CA PRO A 329 15.66 -23.17 21.07
C PRO A 329 14.56 -22.11 21.08
N GLY A 330 14.69 -21.07 21.91
CA GLY A 330 13.72 -19.98 21.96
C GLY A 330 13.72 -19.11 20.72
N VAL A 331 14.90 -18.85 20.12
CA VAL A 331 15.01 -18.07 18.88
C VAL A 331 14.47 -18.85 17.69
N VAL A 332 14.73 -20.16 17.63
CA VAL A 332 14.14 -21.06 16.63
C VAL A 332 12.61 -21.01 16.71
N ARG A 333 12.03 -21.10 17.91
CA ARG A 333 10.57 -20.96 18.09
C ARG A 333 10.02 -19.62 17.63
N LEU A 334 10.69 -18.51 17.94
CA LEU A 334 10.27 -17.18 17.45
C LEU A 334 10.33 -17.11 15.91
N ARG A 335 11.44 -17.56 15.33
CA ARG A 335 11.65 -17.60 13.88
C ARG A 335 10.58 -18.40 13.18
N ASP A 336 10.34 -19.62 13.64
CA ASP A 336 9.43 -20.56 13.00
C ASP A 336 7.97 -20.11 13.21
N GLY A 337 7.65 -19.54 14.38
CA GLY A 337 6.33 -18.99 14.68
C GLY A 337 5.95 -17.81 13.79
N LEU A 338 6.88 -16.85 13.60
CA LEU A 338 6.67 -15.72 12.70
C LEU A 338 6.53 -16.17 11.24
N ALA A 339 7.46 -17.02 10.78
CA ALA A 339 7.44 -17.54 9.41
C ALA A 339 6.15 -18.33 9.12
N ALA A 340 5.71 -19.19 10.05
CA ALA A 340 4.47 -19.94 9.92
C ALA A 340 3.24 -19.03 9.89
N SER A 341 3.19 -18.00 10.75
CA SER A 341 2.06 -17.06 10.80
C SER A 341 1.94 -16.26 9.50
N LEU A 342 3.05 -15.73 8.99
CA LEU A 342 3.09 -15.04 7.70
C LEU A 342 2.69 -15.98 6.56
N ARG A 343 3.30 -17.17 6.48
CA ARG A 343 2.99 -18.19 5.47
C ARG A 343 1.51 -18.56 5.45
N GLN A 344 0.91 -18.79 6.62
CA GLN A 344 -0.51 -19.12 6.73
C GLN A 344 -1.41 -17.95 6.30
N GLY A 345 -1.05 -16.71 6.67
CA GLY A 345 -1.76 -15.51 6.19
C GLY A 345 -1.74 -15.40 4.66
N LEU A 346 -0.56 -15.63 4.05
CA LEU A 346 -0.37 -15.63 2.61
C LEU A 346 -1.21 -16.71 1.91
N LEU A 347 -1.15 -17.96 2.38
CA LEU A 347 -1.93 -19.08 1.83
C LEU A 347 -3.45 -18.79 1.89
N ARG A 348 -3.94 -18.22 3.01
CA ARG A 348 -5.35 -17.90 3.18
C ARG A 348 -5.82 -16.73 2.31
N SER A 349 -4.96 -15.73 2.10
CA SER A 349 -5.34 -14.53 1.35
C SER A 349 -5.66 -14.82 -0.12
N ARG A 350 -5.03 -15.85 -0.71
CA ARG A 350 -5.14 -16.18 -2.15
C ARG A 350 -4.78 -15.02 -3.08
N MET A 351 -3.96 -14.08 -2.61
CA MET A 351 -3.51 -12.91 -3.38
C MET A 351 -2.25 -13.30 -4.19
N PRO A 352 -2.34 -13.43 -5.53
CA PRO A 352 -1.25 -13.95 -6.35
C PRO A 352 0.05 -13.13 -6.23
N GLU A 353 -0.06 -11.82 -6.05
CA GLU A 353 1.09 -10.91 -5.91
C GLU A 353 1.87 -11.13 -4.61
N LEU A 354 1.18 -11.43 -3.50
CA LEU A 354 1.81 -11.69 -2.21
C LEU A 354 2.39 -13.10 -2.15
N MET A 355 1.69 -14.08 -2.74
CA MET A 355 2.23 -15.42 -2.94
C MET A 355 3.51 -15.36 -3.79
N SER A 356 3.51 -14.58 -4.88
CA SER A 356 4.70 -14.35 -5.72
C SER A 356 5.84 -13.69 -4.95
N ALA A 357 5.55 -12.75 -4.04
CA ALA A 357 6.58 -12.11 -3.23
C ALA A 357 7.28 -13.13 -2.31
N TRP A 358 6.50 -14.05 -1.70
CA TRP A 358 7.04 -15.13 -0.88
C TRP A 358 7.84 -16.15 -1.68
N THR A 359 7.26 -16.70 -2.76
CA THR A 359 7.87 -17.77 -3.54
C THR A 359 9.11 -17.34 -4.30
N ARG A 360 9.27 -16.03 -4.58
CA ARG A 360 10.51 -15.48 -5.13
C ARG A 360 11.52 -15.03 -4.07
N SER A 361 11.17 -15.07 -2.79
CA SER A 361 12.12 -14.78 -1.72
C SER A 361 13.12 -15.94 -1.56
N GLY A 362 14.29 -15.66 -1.00
CA GLY A 362 15.30 -16.69 -0.71
C GLY A 362 14.82 -17.77 0.27
N TRP A 363 13.73 -17.52 1.00
CA TRP A 363 13.23 -18.37 2.08
C TRP A 363 11.91 -19.08 1.72
N GLY A 364 11.17 -18.57 0.74
CA GLY A 364 9.93 -19.17 0.23
C GLY A 364 10.08 -19.91 -1.10
N ARG A 365 11.26 -19.86 -1.74
CA ARG A 365 11.54 -20.52 -3.03
C ARG A 365 11.30 -22.03 -3.06
N ASP A 366 11.46 -22.70 -1.94
CA ASP A 366 11.30 -24.15 -1.81
C ASP A 366 10.00 -24.51 -1.04
N ASP A 367 9.09 -23.55 -0.86
CA ASP A 367 7.78 -23.76 -0.23
C ASP A 367 6.79 -24.37 -1.23
N TYR A 368 6.76 -25.71 -1.25
CA TYR A 368 5.93 -26.48 -2.18
C TYR A 368 4.44 -26.12 -2.13
N ASP A 369 3.84 -26.04 -0.94
CA ASP A 369 2.40 -25.75 -0.83
C ASP A 369 2.07 -24.33 -1.29
N MET A 370 2.98 -23.36 -1.10
CA MET A 370 2.77 -22.01 -1.61
C MET A 370 2.79 -21.97 -3.13
N TRP A 371 3.71 -22.70 -3.77
CA TRP A 371 3.70 -22.84 -5.23
C TRP A 371 2.43 -23.51 -5.75
N LEU A 372 1.95 -24.57 -5.08
CA LEU A 372 0.67 -25.21 -5.42
C LEU A 372 -0.51 -24.25 -5.27
N ALA A 373 -0.56 -23.48 -4.17
CA ALA A 373 -1.60 -22.49 -3.95
C ALA A 373 -1.56 -21.36 -4.99
N GLN A 374 -0.36 -20.89 -5.33
CA GLN A 374 -0.13 -19.87 -6.34
C GLN A 374 -0.59 -20.34 -7.73
N ARG A 375 -0.30 -21.60 -8.11
CA ARG A 375 -0.79 -22.20 -9.36
C ARG A 375 -2.31 -22.14 -9.48
N ALA A 376 -3.02 -22.37 -8.37
CA ALA A 376 -4.48 -22.38 -8.37
C ALA A 376 -5.12 -21.01 -8.59
N VAL A 377 -4.37 -19.91 -8.39
CA VAL A 377 -4.91 -18.53 -8.48
C VAL A 377 -4.32 -17.71 -9.64
N VAL A 378 -3.19 -18.13 -10.22
CA VAL A 378 -2.57 -17.46 -11.36
C VAL A 378 -3.20 -17.98 -12.68
N PRO A 379 -3.74 -17.13 -13.56
CA PRO A 379 -4.28 -17.56 -14.84
C PRO A 379 -3.23 -18.21 -15.74
N PRO A 380 -3.56 -19.23 -16.56
CA PRO A 380 -2.63 -19.84 -17.51
C PRO A 380 -2.05 -18.87 -18.54
N THR A 381 -2.73 -17.76 -18.82
CA THR A 381 -2.29 -16.70 -19.71
C THR A 381 -1.25 -15.77 -19.07
N SER A 382 -1.06 -15.83 -17.75
CA SER A 382 -0.09 -15.01 -17.05
C SER A 382 1.34 -15.51 -17.31
N PRO A 383 2.31 -14.61 -17.57
CA PRO A 383 3.72 -15.00 -17.70
C PRO A 383 4.25 -15.66 -16.42
N MET A 384 3.63 -15.42 -15.26
CA MET A 384 3.99 -16.08 -14.00
C MET A 384 3.64 -17.57 -13.98
N PHE A 385 2.68 -18.02 -14.78
CA PHE A 385 2.23 -19.42 -14.77
C PHE A 385 3.35 -20.38 -15.19
N ALA A 386 4.10 -20.04 -16.24
CA ALA A 386 5.25 -20.85 -16.69
C ALA A 386 6.35 -20.96 -15.61
N LEU A 387 6.55 -19.90 -14.82
CA LEU A 387 7.52 -19.89 -13.72
C LEU A 387 7.05 -20.81 -12.59
N VAL A 388 5.77 -20.75 -12.22
CA VAL A 388 5.17 -21.61 -11.18
C VAL A 388 5.29 -23.08 -11.56
N GLU A 389 4.90 -23.45 -12.79
CA GLU A 389 5.01 -24.83 -13.29
C GLU A 389 6.46 -25.33 -13.31
N GLY A 390 7.40 -24.48 -13.76
CA GLY A 390 8.82 -24.82 -13.78
C GLY A 390 9.41 -25.08 -12.40
N GLN A 391 8.98 -24.33 -11.38
CA GLN A 391 9.42 -24.54 -10.00
C GLN A 391 8.77 -25.77 -9.35
N LEU A 392 7.48 -26.00 -9.57
CA LEU A 392 6.82 -27.22 -9.09
C LEU A 392 7.47 -28.46 -9.68
N ALA A 393 7.70 -28.49 -11.00
CA ALA A 393 8.38 -29.60 -11.66
C ALA A 393 9.80 -29.84 -11.13
N ARG A 394 10.52 -28.78 -10.71
CA ARG A 394 11.81 -28.93 -10.04
C ARG A 394 11.64 -29.56 -8.66
N LEU A 395 10.75 -29.04 -7.83
CA LEU A 395 10.52 -29.55 -6.47
C LEU A 395 10.02 -31.00 -6.47
N ASP A 396 9.15 -31.37 -7.42
CA ASP A 396 8.69 -32.76 -7.59
C ASP A 396 9.85 -33.71 -7.89
N ARG A 397 10.88 -33.26 -8.64
CA ARG A 397 12.10 -34.06 -8.87
C ARG A 397 13.00 -34.16 -7.65
N ASP A 398 13.03 -33.12 -6.81
CA ASP A 398 13.86 -33.11 -5.59
C ASP A 398 13.26 -34.00 -4.48
N LEU A 399 11.95 -34.31 -4.55
CA LEU A 399 11.21 -35.15 -3.61
C LEU A 399 11.10 -36.64 -4.04
N ALA A 400 11.38 -36.95 -5.31
CA ALA A 400 11.37 -38.30 -5.87
C ALA A 400 12.70 -39.02 -5.65
#